data_AF-A0A940IHL5-F1
#
_entry.id   AF-A0A940IHL5-F1
#
_cell.length_a   1.000
_cell.length_b   1.000
_cell.length_c   1.000
_cell.angle_alpha   90.00
_cell.angle_beta   90.00
_cell.angle_gamma   90.00
#
_symmetry.space_group_name_H-M   'P 1'
#
loop_
_entity.id
_entity.type
_entity.pdbx_description
1 polymer ?
#
loop_
_entity_poly.entity_id
_entity_poly.type
_entity_poly.pdbx_seq_one_letter_code
_entity_poly.pdbx_strand_id
1 'polypeptide(L)'
;MERNILQDFLARNDSPHNITVMMSGDDLVEFADILIRRAKAEALAESSERERQEYLRGEEVQKLCKVCASTLVKWKAKGYLVPVAVGGKNLWRKSDVMRMLESRGEM
;
A
#
# COMPACT_ATOMS: atom_id res chain seq x y z
N MET A 1 -10.91 7.16 42.19
CA MET A 1 -9.93 6.79 41.14
C MET A 1 -9.61 5.32 41.32
N GLU A 2 -10.28 4.46 40.58
CA GLU A 2 -9.98 3.02 40.59
C GLU A 2 -8.65 2.82 39.87
N ARG A 3 -7.62 2.39 40.62
CA ARG A 3 -6.34 2.02 40.02
C ARG A 3 -6.52 0.70 39.30
N ASN A 4 -6.36 0.72 37.98
CA ASN A 4 -6.35 -0.48 37.17
C ASN A 4 -5.02 -1.20 37.39
N ILE A 5 -5.04 -2.16 38.33
CA ILE A 5 -3.91 -3.03 38.70
C ILE A 5 -3.20 -3.69 37.51
N LEU A 6 -3.88 -3.87 36.38
CA LEU A 6 -3.25 -4.40 35.16
C LEU A 6 -2.38 -3.36 34.45
N GLN A 7 -2.76 -2.08 34.48
CA GLN A 7 -1.95 -1.00 33.89
C GLN A 7 -0.68 -0.73 34.69
N ASP A 8 -0.77 -0.74 36.03
CA ASP A 8 0.39 -0.55 36.91
C ASP A 8 1.40 -1.71 36.79
N PHE A 9 0.93 -2.92 36.46
CA PHE A 9 1.76 -4.10 36.31
C PHE A 9 2.43 -4.18 34.92
N LEU A 10 1.70 -3.88 33.84
CA LEU A 10 2.27 -3.83 32.48
C LEU A 10 3.31 -2.71 32.32
N ALA A 11 3.21 -1.63 33.12
CA ALA A 11 4.18 -0.53 33.10
C ALA A 11 5.52 -0.88 33.76
N ARG A 12 5.62 -1.98 34.53
CA ARG A 12 6.86 -2.41 35.21
C ARG A 12 7.60 -3.44 34.35
N ASN A 13 8.42 -2.94 33.43
CA ASN A 13 9.15 -3.73 32.43
C ASN A 13 10.45 -4.40 32.94
N ASP A 14 10.68 -4.48 34.26
CA ASP A 14 11.99 -4.84 34.84
C ASP A 14 12.13 -6.31 35.31
N SER A 15 11.17 -7.19 35.01
CA SER A 15 11.29 -8.62 35.32
C SER A 15 10.48 -9.49 34.36
N PRO A 16 10.91 -10.75 34.09
CA PRO A 16 10.11 -11.70 33.32
C PRO A 16 8.87 -12.09 34.14
N HIS A 17 7.81 -11.31 34.02
CA HIS A 17 6.54 -11.55 34.67
C HIS A 17 5.75 -12.57 33.83
N ASN A 18 5.67 -13.81 34.34
CA ASN A 18 4.85 -14.84 33.70
C ASN A 18 3.39 -14.64 34.13
N ILE A 19 2.53 -14.21 33.21
CA ILE A 19 1.11 -13.96 33.48
C ILE A 19 0.29 -15.10 32.90
N THR A 20 -0.51 -15.75 33.74
CA THR A 20 -1.54 -16.70 33.31
C THR A 20 -2.89 -15.98 33.34
N VAL A 21 -3.43 -15.69 32.16
CA VAL A 21 -4.77 -15.11 32.02
C VAL A 21 -5.75 -16.25 31.78
N MET A 22 -6.76 -16.36 32.65
CA MET A 22 -7.89 -17.26 32.42
C MET A 22 -8.93 -16.50 31.58
N MET A 23 -9.26 -17.05 30.42
CA MET A 23 -10.26 -16.52 29.51
C MET A 23 -11.25 -17.62 29.14
N SER A 24 -12.48 -17.23 28.81
CA SER A 24 -13.45 -18.21 28.31
C SER A 24 -13.06 -18.67 26.89
N GLY A 25 -13.57 -19.82 26.47
CA GLY A 25 -13.32 -20.33 25.11
C GLY A 25 -13.86 -19.37 24.04
N ASP A 26 -14.99 -18.72 24.32
CA ASP A 26 -15.61 -17.75 23.41
C ASP A 26 -14.73 -16.50 23.27
N ASP A 27 -14.19 -15.98 24.37
CA ASP A 27 -13.29 -14.82 24.35
C ASP A 27 -12.01 -15.10 23.53
N LEU A 28 -11.48 -16.33 23.62
CA LEU A 28 -10.29 -16.72 22.85
C LEU A 28 -10.56 -16.78 21.35
N VAL A 29 -11.75 -17.26 20.96
CA VAL A 29 -12.18 -17.30 19.56
C VAL A 29 -12.38 -15.89 19.01
N GLU A 30 -13.01 -15.01 19.78
CA GLU A 30 -13.18 -13.60 19.40
C GLU A 30 -11.83 -12.89 19.26
N PHE A 31 -10.91 -13.11 20.19
CA PHE A 31 -9.56 -12.58 20.12
C PHE A 31 -8.81 -13.04 18.86
N ALA A 32 -8.90 -14.34 18.52
CA ALA A 32 -8.29 -14.88 17.31
C ALA A 32 -8.87 -14.26 16.03
N ASP A 33 -10.19 -14.09 15.96
CA ASP A 33 -10.84 -13.48 14.79
C ASP A 33 -10.46 -12.00 14.66
N ILE A 34 -10.36 -11.26 15.77
CA ILE A 34 -9.85 -9.87 15.76
C ILE A 34 -8.43 -9.80 15.23
N LEU A 35 -7.52 -10.70 15.67
CA LEU A 35 -6.15 -10.75 15.18
C LEU A 35 -6.09 -11.06 13.68
N ILE A 36 -6.84 -12.06 13.22
CA ILE A 36 -6.90 -12.44 11.80
C ILE A 36 -7.44 -11.28 10.95
N ARG A 37 -8.51 -10.63 11.40
CA ARG A 37 -9.09 -9.47 10.71
C ARG A 37 -8.11 -8.31 10.60
N ARG A 38 -7.36 -7.99 11.66
CA ARG A 38 -6.33 -6.95 11.65
C ARG A 38 -5.19 -7.29 10.70
N ALA A 39 -4.63 -8.50 10.80
CA ALA A 39 -3.57 -8.94 9.91
C ALA A 39 -4.02 -8.94 8.43
N LYS A 40 -5.26 -9.36 8.15
CA LYS A 40 -5.83 -9.30 6.81
C LYS A 40 -6.05 -7.86 6.34
N ALA A 41 -6.53 -6.97 7.21
CA ALA A 41 -6.73 -5.56 6.88
C ALA A 41 -5.40 -4.85 6.59
N GLU A 42 -4.35 -5.13 7.37
CA GLU A 42 -3.00 -4.61 7.14
C GLU A 42 -2.38 -5.17 5.87
N ALA A 43 -2.52 -6.47 5.61
CA ALA A 43 -2.06 -7.09 4.36
C ALA A 43 -2.80 -6.53 3.14
N LEU A 44 -4.11 -6.27 3.25
CA LEU A 44 -4.88 -5.62 2.19
C LEU A 44 -4.53 -4.14 2.03
N ALA A 45 -4.23 -3.43 3.12
CA ALA A 45 -3.77 -2.04 3.06
C ALA A 45 -2.40 -1.98 2.35
N GLU A 46 -1.45 -2.82 2.75
CA GLU A 46 -0.11 -2.89 2.15
C GLU A 46 -0.14 -3.44 0.71
N SER A 47 -1.07 -4.35 0.40
CA SER A 47 -1.33 -4.78 -0.97
C SER A 47 -1.98 -3.66 -1.76
N SER A 48 -2.93 -2.90 -1.21
CA SER A 48 -3.55 -1.77 -1.91
C SER A 48 -2.55 -0.65 -2.16
N GLU A 49 -1.61 -0.39 -1.26
CA GLU A 49 -0.51 0.56 -1.49
C GLU A 49 0.42 0.08 -2.62
N ARG A 50 0.58 -1.25 -2.78
CA ARG A 50 1.37 -1.89 -3.86
C ARG A 50 0.60 -2.08 -5.19
N GLU A 51 -0.70 -2.32 -5.14
CA GLU A 51 -1.60 -2.69 -6.24
C GLU A 51 -2.42 -1.51 -6.77
N ARG A 52 -2.50 -0.39 -6.04
CA ARG A 52 -2.95 0.90 -6.60
C ARG A 52 -1.88 1.52 -7.51
N GLN A 53 -1.16 0.67 -8.24
CA GLN A 53 -0.57 1.05 -9.51
C GLN A 53 -1.73 1.23 -10.49
N GLU A 54 -2.39 2.38 -10.41
CA GLU A 54 -3.36 2.76 -11.43
C GLU A 54 -2.62 2.74 -12.78
N TYR A 55 -3.05 1.82 -13.64
CA TYR A 55 -2.53 1.71 -14.99
C TYR A 55 -3.29 2.69 -15.87
N LEU A 56 -2.55 3.61 -16.47
CA LEU A 56 -3.08 4.61 -17.38
C LEU A 56 -3.03 4.09 -18.81
N ARG A 57 -4.10 4.35 -19.56
CA ARG A 57 -4.14 4.16 -21.02
C ARG A 57 -3.38 5.28 -21.71
N GLY A 58 -2.97 5.04 -22.95
CA GLY A 58 -2.21 6.02 -23.73
C GLY A 58 -2.90 7.37 -23.87
N GLU A 59 -4.23 7.37 -24.00
CA GLU A 59 -5.05 8.60 -24.07
C GLU A 59 -5.00 9.41 -22.76
N GLU A 60 -4.98 8.74 -21.61
CA GLU A 60 -4.90 9.39 -20.30
C GLU A 60 -3.51 9.98 -20.09
N VAL A 61 -2.45 9.24 -20.45
CA VAL A 61 -1.07 9.74 -20.41
C VAL A 61 -0.89 10.95 -21.32
N GLN A 62 -1.49 10.95 -22.51
CA GLN A 62 -1.47 12.11 -23.43
C GLN A 62 -2.08 13.35 -22.78
N LYS A 63 -3.22 13.21 -22.10
CA LYS A 63 -3.89 14.31 -21.39
C LYS A 63 -3.06 14.82 -20.21
N LEU A 64 -2.52 13.92 -19.40
CA LEU A 64 -1.68 14.24 -18.23
C LEU A 64 -0.37 14.92 -18.64
N CYS A 65 0.34 14.38 -19.64
CA CYS A 65 1.62 14.90 -20.08
C CYS A 65 1.51 16.05 -21.08
N LYS A 66 0.32 16.32 -21.62
CA LYS A 66 0.05 17.25 -22.73
C LYS A 66 0.95 16.97 -23.94
N VAL A 67 1.13 15.69 -24.28
CA VAL A 67 1.97 15.24 -25.40
C VAL A 67 1.16 14.49 -26.44
N CYS A 68 1.62 14.50 -27.69
CA CYS A 68 1.00 13.74 -28.77
C CYS A 68 1.41 12.26 -28.75
N ALA A 69 0.62 11.41 -29.41
CA ALA A 69 0.86 9.96 -29.51
C ALA A 69 2.26 9.61 -30.03
N SER A 70 2.77 10.37 -31.01
CA SER A 70 4.11 10.16 -31.57
C SER A 70 5.23 10.40 -30.55
N THR A 71 5.00 11.28 -29.56
CA THR A 71 5.95 11.51 -28.47
C THR A 71 5.97 10.34 -27.49
N LEU A 72 4.82 9.72 -27.19
CA LEU A 72 4.78 8.51 -26.36
C LEU A 72 5.51 7.33 -27.01
N VAL A 73 5.41 7.18 -28.34
CA VAL A 73 6.17 6.16 -29.07
C VAL A 73 7.68 6.41 -28.95
N LYS A 74 8.12 7.67 -29.06
CA LYS A 74 9.53 8.04 -28.84
C LYS A 74 9.98 7.76 -27.41
N TRP A 75 9.13 8.00 -26.41
CA TRP A 75 9.45 7.70 -25.01
C TRP A 75 9.56 6.20 -24.75
N LYS A 76 8.68 5.40 -25.35
CA LYS A 76 8.81 3.93 -25.36
C LYS A 76 10.14 3.49 -25.97
N ALA A 77 10.52 4.04 -27.13
CA ALA A 77 11.76 3.69 -27.82
C ALA A 77 13.02 4.13 -27.06
N LYS A 78 12.97 5.28 -26.38
CA LYS A 78 14.08 5.80 -25.56
C LYS A 78 14.13 5.22 -24.14
N GLY A 79 13.10 4.49 -23.71
CA GLY A 79 13.01 3.92 -22.36
C GLY A 79 12.60 4.92 -21.27
N TYR A 80 12.17 6.14 -21.62
CA TYR A 80 11.71 7.12 -20.63
C TYR A 80 10.40 6.71 -19.96
N LEU A 81 9.52 6.04 -20.70
CA LEU A 81 8.24 5.57 -20.20
C LEU A 81 7.94 4.19 -20.78
N VAL A 82 8.12 3.15 -19.98
CA VAL A 82 8.00 1.75 -20.40
C VAL A 82 6.56 1.27 -20.22
N PRO A 83 5.86 0.87 -21.31
CA PRO A 83 4.52 0.31 -21.18
C PRO A 83 4.56 -1.14 -20.70
N VAL A 84 3.57 -1.51 -19.90
CA VAL A 84 3.21 -2.88 -19.56
C VAL A 84 2.16 -3.36 -20.55
N ALA A 85 2.44 -4.45 -21.26
CA ALA A 85 1.50 -5.05 -22.20
C ALA A 85 0.49 -5.93 -21.43
N VAL A 86 -0.77 -5.50 -21.39
CA VAL A 86 -1.87 -6.25 -20.75
C VAL A 86 -2.97 -6.47 -21.79
N GLY A 87 -3.23 -7.72 -22.17
CA GLY A 87 -4.27 -8.07 -23.14
C GLY A 87 -4.11 -7.39 -24.51
N GLY A 88 -2.88 -7.24 -24.99
CA GLY A 88 -2.59 -6.58 -26.28
C GLY A 88 -2.65 -5.05 -26.25
N LYS A 89 -2.95 -4.43 -25.09
CA LYS A 89 -2.93 -2.98 -24.91
C LYS A 89 -1.71 -2.56 -24.11
N ASN A 90 -1.09 -1.46 -24.53
CA ASN A 90 -0.03 -0.82 -23.77
C ASN A 90 -0.66 0.02 -22.66
N LEU A 91 -0.29 -0.27 -21.41
CA LEU A 91 -0.66 0.48 -20.22
C LEU A 91 0.59 1.03 -19.56
N TRP A 92 0.48 2.19 -18.93
CA TRP A 92 1.59 2.84 -18.25
C TRP A 92 1.30 2.94 -16.76
N ARG A 93 2.30 2.68 -15.92
CA ARG A 93 2.14 2.83 -14.47
C ARG A 93 2.00 4.32 -14.15
N LYS A 94 0.95 4.70 -13.42
CA LYS A 94 0.76 6.10 -12.99
C LYS A 94 1.96 6.64 -12.22
N SER A 95 2.64 5.81 -11.43
CA SER A 95 3.89 6.15 -10.74
C SER A 95 4.98 6.67 -11.67
N ASP A 96 5.18 5.99 -12.80
CA ASP A 96 6.26 6.30 -13.74
C ASP A 96 5.93 7.58 -14.53
N VAL A 97 4.65 7.74 -14.88
CA VAL A 97 4.14 8.95 -15.52
C VAL A 97 4.27 10.16 -14.60
N MET A 98 3.96 10.00 -13.30
CA MET A 98 4.04 11.07 -12.32
C MET A 98 5.48 11.48 -12.05
N ARG A 99 6.38 10.51 -11.85
CA ARG A 99 7.83 10.76 -11.73
C ARG A 99 8.39 11.53 -12.93
N MET A 100 7.94 11.18 -14.13
CA MET A 100 8.34 11.86 -15.35
C MET A 100 7.81 13.30 -15.43
N LEU A 101 6.61 13.56 -14.93
CA LEU A 101 6.04 14.91 -14.84
C LEU A 101 6.79 15.78 -13.82
N GLU A 102 7.12 15.23 -12.65
CA GLU A 102 7.92 15.90 -11.62
C GLU A 102 9.29 16.29 -12.17
N SER A 103 9.97 15.36 -12.85
CA SER A 103 11.27 15.60 -13.50
C SER A 103 11.25 16.70 -14.57
N ARG A 104 10.07 17.04 -15.11
CA ARG A 104 9.88 18.10 -16.12
C ARG A 104 9.52 19.46 -15.49
N GLY A 105 9.08 19.48 -14.23
CA GLY A 105 8.67 20.70 -13.52
C GLY A 105 9.79 21.37 -12.73
N GLU A 106 10.93 20.70 -12.54
CA GLU A 106 12.10 21.23 -11.81
C GLU A 106 13.17 21.89 -12.71
N MET A 107 12.81 22.26 -13.95
CA MET A 107 13.63 23.09 -14.85
C MET A 107 12.90 24.38 -15.21
#